data_AF-A0A821A839-F1
#
_entry.id   AF-A0A821A839-F1
#
_cell.length_a   1.000
_cell.length_b   1.000
_cell.length_c   1.000
_cell.angle_alpha   90.00
_cell.angle_beta   90.00
_cell.angle_gamma   90.00
#
_symmetry.space_group_name_H-M   'P 1'
#
loop_
_entity.id
_entity.type
_entity.pdbx_description
1 polymer ?
#
loop_
_entity_poly.entity_id
_entity_poly.type
_entity_poly.pdbx_seq_one_letter_code
_entity_poly.pdbx_strand_id
1 'polypeptide(L)'
;MNIANIEIKHAATSTNSTIDSVVTEPRSTSSRKDKIELIKIISAILVPLMIGVFTIVTTIQELKSNKQARDQELLIFHLQHEQNKDLADNAQKQTILNEYQSFLAKLLREDGIQLDGNKASRLVTRYRTLTALAQLDPTRKVFLFKSLYEAKLISYKKYNATHNENPVIDLSSADLTNVYLEPSSSSIMDSSVYEQMDLSGVNLRNASLSRLRFSNVRFRGTAMDMVDLRYTFGTSVDFYDSSLNQATFYKAEYKDTIFREARLKNANLTRFICKDCLFMDSDLENAVFSDGNYYYGDFLGASMSNCIMVNAYFLNSSFAMADFNGCTMHKVEFVDSDFQRANFQNIDLTDGMFINCAVHDTDFRNCTMIRTELSGSTFRRANFEGCTGLTDEQLKQAKTLAGSTLPNVQQLLHTGVANLERIASGLPHEDLCYGVWLDFNLVSMRTETIGNKLHELRSNLELQRSRERVKELEAQFAQL
;
A
#
# COMPACT_ATOMS: atom_id res chain seq x y z
N MET A 1 12.15 45.11 -11.38
CA MET A 1 11.86 46.11 -10.32
C MET A 1 13.10 46.14 -9.42
N ASN A 2 14.16 46.94 -9.66
CA ASN A 2 14.26 48.42 -9.71
C ASN A 2 13.60 49.07 -8.49
N ILE A 3 14.25 49.89 -7.66
CA ILE A 3 15.22 50.99 -7.91
C ILE A 3 16.15 51.08 -6.65
N ALA A 4 17.50 51.04 -6.73
CA ALA A 4 18.48 52.14 -6.91
C ALA A 4 18.34 53.30 -5.85
N ASN A 5 19.34 54.03 -5.36
CA ASN A 5 20.66 54.37 -5.89
C ASN A 5 21.48 55.23 -4.87
N ILE A 6 22.79 55.44 -5.14
CA ILE A 6 23.68 56.59 -4.77
C ILE A 6 24.54 56.48 -3.49
N GLU A 7 25.85 56.81 -3.51
CA GLU A 7 26.94 56.85 -4.50
C GLU A 7 28.23 56.98 -3.65
N ILE A 8 29.33 56.39 -4.13
CA ILE A 8 30.69 56.64 -3.66
C ILE A 8 31.33 57.67 -4.62
N LYS A 9 31.99 58.70 -4.09
CA LYS A 9 32.98 59.48 -4.85
C LYS A 9 34.28 59.65 -4.09
N HIS A 10 35.32 59.04 -4.66
CA HIS A 10 36.73 59.30 -4.41
C HIS A 10 37.11 60.74 -4.80
N ALA A 11 38.06 61.33 -4.06
CA ALA A 11 39.15 62.13 -4.65
C ALA A 11 40.27 62.33 -3.63
N ALA A 12 41.45 61.81 -3.95
CA ALA A 12 42.72 62.26 -3.39
C ALA A 12 43.20 63.47 -4.21
N THR A 13 43.75 64.51 -3.55
CA THR A 13 45.15 65.00 -3.68
C THR A 13 45.35 66.40 -3.09
N SER A 14 46.35 66.46 -2.19
CA SER A 14 47.38 67.50 -1.99
C SER A 14 47.06 68.97 -1.63
N THR A 15 47.63 69.33 -0.46
CA THR A 15 48.53 70.48 -0.14
C THR A 15 47.99 71.85 0.30
N ASN A 16 48.39 72.21 1.53
CA ASN A 16 48.88 73.51 2.07
C ASN A 16 47.93 74.74 2.00
N SER A 17 47.86 75.65 2.97
CA SER A 17 48.60 75.94 4.21
C SER A 17 47.94 77.17 4.88
N THR A 18 47.96 77.25 6.24
CA THR A 18 48.20 78.44 7.13
C THR A 18 47.45 79.78 6.89
N ILE A 19 47.05 80.64 7.85
CA ILE A 19 47.20 80.85 9.31
C ILE A 19 46.38 82.13 9.67
N ASP A 20 46.17 82.38 10.98
CA ASP A 20 45.89 83.68 11.68
C ASP A 20 44.44 84.22 11.71
N SER A 21 43.94 84.88 12.77
CA SER A 21 44.49 85.29 14.09
C SER A 21 43.35 85.85 15.00
N VAL A 22 43.53 85.67 16.32
CA VAL A 22 43.37 86.65 17.45
C VAL A 22 42.04 87.44 17.66
N VAL A 23 41.50 87.43 18.90
CA VAL A 23 41.28 88.60 19.81
C VAL A 23 40.63 88.14 21.16
N THR A 24 41.00 88.86 22.21
CA THR A 24 41.04 88.64 23.66
C THR A 24 39.77 89.02 24.48
N GLU A 25 39.46 88.21 25.52
CA GLU A 25 39.05 88.46 26.94
C GLU A 25 38.17 89.67 27.40
N PRO A 26 37.64 89.78 28.66
CA PRO A 26 37.59 88.85 29.84
C PRO A 26 36.22 88.79 30.60
N ARG A 27 36.04 87.82 31.55
CA ARG A 27 35.48 88.05 32.92
C ARG A 27 35.40 86.77 33.80
N SER A 28 35.79 86.95 35.07
CA SER A 28 35.66 86.14 36.30
C SER A 28 36.49 84.84 36.46
N THR A 29 37.51 84.88 37.33
CA THR A 29 38.57 83.85 37.51
C THR A 29 38.39 82.93 38.72
N SER A 30 37.37 83.11 39.57
CA SER A 30 37.16 82.25 40.75
C SER A 30 36.43 80.94 40.41
N SER A 31 35.39 80.95 39.57
CA SER A 31 34.64 79.74 39.20
C SER A 31 35.41 78.77 38.27
N ARG A 32 36.47 79.26 37.62
CA ARG A 32 37.23 78.48 36.61
C ARG A 32 38.22 77.50 37.23
N LYS A 33 38.86 77.84 38.36
CA LYS A 33 39.87 76.97 39.01
C LYS A 33 39.22 75.73 39.64
N ASP A 34 38.12 75.90 40.37
CA ASP A 34 37.41 74.78 41.01
C ASP A 34 36.81 73.83 39.98
N LYS A 35 36.33 74.36 38.85
CA LYS A 35 35.88 73.54 37.70
C LYS A 35 37.02 72.77 37.06
N ILE A 36 38.22 73.34 36.95
CA ILE A 36 39.40 72.66 36.39
C ILE A 36 39.90 71.55 37.34
N GLU A 37 39.89 71.76 38.66
CA GLU A 37 40.23 70.70 39.62
C GLU A 37 39.19 69.59 39.66
N LEU A 38 37.90 69.93 39.62
CA LEU A 38 36.82 68.96 39.52
C LEU A 38 36.92 68.13 38.23
N ILE A 39 37.23 68.76 37.08
CA ILE A 39 37.46 68.06 35.80
C ILE A 39 38.68 67.14 35.88
N LYS A 40 39.76 67.53 36.58
CA LYS A 40 40.95 66.68 36.76
C LYS A 40 40.67 65.47 37.66
N ILE A 41 39.87 65.63 38.72
CA ILE A 41 39.47 64.52 39.60
C ILE A 41 38.51 63.58 38.87
N ILE A 42 37.53 64.13 38.15
CA ILE A 42 36.61 63.35 37.33
C ILE A 42 37.39 62.59 36.26
N SER A 43 38.29 63.23 35.51
CA SER A 43 39.08 62.54 34.48
C SER A 43 40.05 61.51 35.05
N ALA A 44 40.62 61.74 36.23
CA ALA A 44 41.47 60.77 36.92
C ALA A 44 40.72 59.49 37.35
N ILE A 45 39.39 59.55 37.51
CA ILE A 45 38.54 58.38 37.84
C ILE A 45 37.91 57.79 36.58
N LEU A 46 37.46 58.63 35.65
CA LEU A 46 36.71 58.20 34.47
C LEU A 46 37.59 57.47 33.45
N VAL A 47 38.85 57.91 33.27
CA VAL A 47 39.76 57.27 32.30
C VAL A 47 40.11 55.83 32.71
N PRO A 48 40.54 55.53 33.96
CA PRO A 48 40.76 54.16 34.40
C PRO A 48 39.50 53.30 34.35
N LEU A 49 38.33 53.87 34.67
CA LEU A 49 37.06 53.14 34.64
C LEU A 49 36.64 52.78 33.21
N MET A 50 36.82 53.70 32.25
CA MET A 50 36.59 53.43 30.83
C MET A 50 37.56 52.36 30.28
N ILE A 51 38.83 52.40 30.68
CA ILE A 51 39.81 51.36 30.32
C ILE A 51 39.39 50.02 30.92
N GLY A 52 38.95 49.99 32.19
CA GLY A 52 38.46 48.78 32.85
C GLY A 52 37.25 48.17 32.13
N VAL A 53 36.24 48.98 31.81
CA VAL A 53 35.05 48.54 31.06
C VAL A 53 35.42 48.05 29.66
N PHE A 54 36.29 48.78 28.93
CA PHE A 54 36.75 48.36 27.62
C PHE A 54 37.46 47.01 27.67
N THR A 55 38.36 46.82 28.63
CA THR A 55 39.10 45.56 28.83
C THR A 55 38.14 44.41 29.16
N ILE A 56 37.13 44.64 30.00
CA ILE A 56 36.10 43.62 30.30
C ILE A 56 35.31 43.25 29.04
N VAL A 57 34.88 44.24 28.26
CA VAL A 57 34.12 44.02 27.01
C VAL A 57 34.95 43.22 26.00
N THR A 58 36.21 43.60 25.77
CA THR A 58 37.09 42.86 24.84
C THR A 58 37.34 41.44 25.34
N THR A 59 37.55 41.25 26.64
CA THR A 59 37.73 39.90 27.23
C THR A 59 36.48 39.04 27.06
N ILE A 60 35.28 39.58 27.28
CA ILE A 60 34.01 38.86 27.07
C ILE A 60 33.84 38.52 25.58
N GLN A 61 34.21 39.42 24.68
CA GLN A 61 34.11 39.20 23.24
C GLN A 61 35.08 38.13 22.74
N GLU A 62 36.32 38.12 23.26
CA GLU A 62 37.29 37.05 23.02
C GLU A 62 36.82 35.71 23.57
N LEU A 63 36.28 35.66 24.79
CA LEU A 63 35.73 34.43 25.36
C LEU A 63 34.58 33.87 24.54
N LYS A 64 33.69 34.74 24.02
CA LYS A 64 32.59 34.32 23.14
C LYS A 64 33.11 33.79 21.81
N SER A 65 34.07 34.48 21.20
CA SER A 65 34.73 34.07 19.94
C SER A 65 35.44 32.72 20.12
N ASN A 66 36.21 32.56 21.21
CA ASN A 66 36.92 31.32 21.53
C ASN A 66 35.97 30.15 21.80
N LYS A 67 34.83 30.41 22.45
CA LYS A 67 33.79 29.40 22.63
C LYS A 67 33.20 28.97 21.29
N GLN A 68 32.85 29.92 20.42
CA GLN A 68 32.34 29.63 19.07
C GLN A 68 33.36 28.84 18.23
N ALA A 69 34.64 29.20 18.29
CA ALA A 69 35.70 28.47 17.61
C ALA A 69 35.80 27.01 18.10
N ARG A 70 35.76 26.78 19.42
CA ARG A 70 35.75 25.43 20.01
C ARG A 70 34.53 24.61 19.60
N ASP A 71 33.35 25.22 19.62
CA ASP A 71 32.11 24.54 19.21
C ASP A 71 32.16 24.15 17.72
N GLN A 72 32.75 25.00 16.86
CA GLN A 72 32.99 24.69 15.45
C GLN A 72 34.00 23.56 15.25
N GLU A 73 35.13 23.57 15.98
CA GLU A 73 36.12 22.49 15.93
C GLU A 73 35.51 21.14 16.35
N LEU A 74 34.71 21.14 17.42
CA LEU A 74 34.05 19.93 17.92
C LEU A 74 33.03 19.39 16.90
N LEU A 75 32.29 20.28 16.23
CA LEU A 75 31.39 19.91 15.14
C LEU A 75 32.15 19.32 13.95
N ILE A 76 33.26 19.96 13.52
CA ILE A 76 34.11 19.46 12.44
C ILE A 76 34.70 18.09 12.79
N PHE A 77 35.16 17.92 14.03
CA PHE A 77 35.68 16.64 14.51
C PHE A 77 34.62 15.54 14.46
N HIS A 78 33.39 15.80 14.93
CA HIS A 78 32.30 14.84 14.86
C HIS A 78 31.95 14.48 13.42
N LEU A 79 31.82 15.47 12.54
CA LEU A 79 31.54 15.24 11.12
C LEU A 79 32.64 14.42 10.44
N GLN A 80 33.91 14.72 10.71
CA GLN A 80 35.04 13.96 10.19
C GLN A 80 35.08 12.54 10.75
N HIS A 81 34.78 12.36 12.03
CA HIS A 81 34.74 11.04 12.64
C HIS A 81 33.63 10.17 12.04
N GLU A 82 32.44 10.72 11.83
CA GLU A 82 31.34 10.03 11.13
C GLU A 82 31.73 9.70 9.69
N GLN A 83 32.27 10.66 8.94
CA GLN A 83 32.74 10.41 7.56
C GLN A 83 33.82 9.32 7.48
N ASN A 84 34.80 9.34 8.39
CA ASN A 84 35.86 8.34 8.42
C ASN A 84 35.33 6.95 8.76
N LYS A 85 34.34 6.87 9.67
CA LYS A 85 33.66 5.63 9.98
C LYS A 85 32.89 5.09 8.77
N ASP A 86 32.14 5.95 8.07
CA ASP A 86 31.42 5.58 6.86
C ASP A 86 32.36 5.11 5.74
N LEU A 87 33.51 5.78 5.57
CA LEU A 87 34.54 5.38 4.61
C LEU A 87 35.13 4.00 4.94
N ALA A 88 35.43 3.75 6.22
CA ALA A 88 35.95 2.46 6.68
C ALA A 88 34.92 1.33 6.46
N ASP A 89 33.66 1.56 6.84
CA ASP A 89 32.57 0.61 6.64
C ASP A 89 32.35 0.32 5.15
N ASN A 90 32.43 1.34 4.30
CA ASN A 90 32.29 1.20 2.86
C ASN A 90 33.46 0.42 2.23
N ALA A 91 34.70 0.66 2.69
CA ALA A 91 35.88 -0.08 2.25
C ALA A 91 35.82 -1.56 2.66
N GLN A 92 35.34 -1.85 3.88
CA GLN A 92 35.13 -3.22 4.34
C GLN A 92 34.10 -3.95 3.46
N LYS A 93 32.94 -3.33 3.19
CA LYS A 93 31.91 -3.90 2.31
C LYS A 93 32.40 -4.14 0.89
N GLN A 94 33.22 -3.23 0.35
CA GLN A 94 33.85 -3.42 -0.96
C GLN A 94 34.84 -4.60 -0.97
N THR A 95 35.61 -4.76 0.11
CA THR A 95 36.55 -5.88 0.27
C THR A 95 35.80 -7.21 0.27
N ILE A 96 34.71 -7.32 1.04
CA ILE A 96 33.85 -8.51 1.06
C ILE A 96 33.34 -8.86 -0.34
N LEU A 97 32.86 -7.86 -1.09
CA LEU A 97 32.38 -8.07 -2.46
C LEU A 97 33.51 -8.57 -3.39
N ASN A 98 34.69 -7.95 -3.35
CA ASN A 98 35.83 -8.32 -4.18
C ASN A 98 36.34 -9.74 -3.88
N GLU A 99 36.42 -10.10 -2.60
CA GLU A 99 36.77 -11.45 -2.15
C GLU A 99 35.74 -12.48 -2.65
N TYR A 100 34.46 -12.15 -2.54
CA TYR A 100 33.39 -13.02 -3.03
C TYR A 100 33.43 -13.16 -4.56
N GLN A 101 33.65 -12.08 -5.31
CA GLN A 101 33.80 -12.14 -6.77
C GLN A 101 35.00 -13.00 -7.19
N SER A 102 36.12 -12.90 -6.46
CA SER A 102 37.30 -13.74 -6.69
C SER A 102 36.99 -15.22 -6.42
N PHE A 103 36.25 -15.50 -5.35
CA PHE A 103 35.74 -16.84 -5.06
C PHE A 103 34.82 -17.37 -6.16
N LEU A 104 33.85 -16.56 -6.63
CA LEU A 104 32.94 -16.92 -7.71
C LEU A 104 33.68 -17.20 -9.02
N ALA A 105 34.66 -16.35 -9.38
CA ALA A 105 35.47 -16.51 -10.58
C ALA A 105 36.35 -17.78 -10.51
N LYS A 106 36.78 -18.19 -9.32
CA LYS A 106 37.47 -19.47 -9.11
C LYS A 106 36.50 -20.64 -9.29
N LEU A 107 35.34 -20.56 -8.64
CA LEU A 107 34.28 -21.57 -8.70
C LEU A 107 33.84 -21.85 -10.16
N LEU A 108 33.64 -20.80 -10.95
CA LEU A 108 33.22 -20.91 -12.35
C LEU A 108 34.32 -21.45 -13.29
N ARG A 109 35.60 -21.29 -12.95
CA ARG A 109 36.73 -21.76 -13.76
C ARG A 109 37.14 -23.19 -13.45
N GLU A 110 37.14 -23.57 -12.17
CA GLU A 110 37.73 -24.84 -11.71
C GLU A 110 36.67 -25.94 -11.46
N ASP A 111 35.48 -25.58 -10.95
CA ASP A 111 34.50 -26.53 -10.39
C ASP A 111 33.19 -26.65 -11.19
N GLY A 112 33.07 -25.98 -12.34
CA GLY A 112 31.87 -26.02 -13.20
C GLY A 112 31.44 -27.43 -13.63
N ILE A 113 32.31 -28.43 -13.48
CA ILE A 113 32.07 -29.85 -13.79
C ILE A 113 31.79 -30.69 -12.52
N GLN A 114 32.12 -30.22 -11.30
CA GLN A 114 32.01 -31.00 -10.05
C GLN A 114 30.92 -30.56 -9.07
N LEU A 115 30.34 -29.35 -9.24
CA LEU A 115 29.22 -28.89 -8.40
C LEU A 115 27.95 -29.75 -8.59
N ASP A 116 27.84 -30.50 -9.68
CA ASP A 116 26.72 -31.40 -9.95
C ASP A 116 26.66 -32.61 -9.00
N GLY A 117 27.76 -32.98 -8.32
CA GLY A 117 27.81 -34.17 -7.45
C GLY A 117 28.14 -33.94 -5.97
N ASN A 118 28.87 -32.87 -5.61
CA ASN A 118 29.41 -32.73 -4.25
C ASN A 118 28.53 -31.84 -3.34
N LYS A 119 27.71 -32.48 -2.50
CA LYS A 119 26.85 -31.81 -1.49
C LYS A 119 27.63 -30.88 -0.57
N ALA A 120 28.88 -31.22 -0.20
CA ALA A 120 29.68 -30.40 0.71
C ALA A 120 30.12 -29.08 0.05
N SER A 121 30.53 -29.12 -1.22
CA SER A 121 30.90 -27.90 -1.97
C SER A 121 29.71 -26.96 -2.13
N ARG A 122 28.50 -27.49 -2.42
CA ARG A 122 27.28 -26.67 -2.48
C ARG A 122 26.96 -26.01 -1.13
N LEU A 123 27.14 -26.73 -0.04
CA LEU A 123 26.90 -26.20 1.31
C LEU A 123 27.85 -25.04 1.65
N VAL A 124 29.15 -25.20 1.36
CA VAL A 124 30.15 -24.15 1.59
C VAL A 124 29.88 -22.92 0.71
N THR A 125 29.58 -23.14 -0.58
CA THR A 125 29.24 -22.05 -1.51
C THR A 125 27.99 -21.31 -1.05
N ARG A 126 26.93 -22.03 -0.66
CA ARG A 126 25.71 -21.44 -0.10
C ARG A 126 26.01 -20.63 1.15
N TYR A 127 26.72 -21.18 2.13
CA TYR A 127 27.08 -20.48 3.35
C TYR A 127 27.81 -19.16 3.04
N ARG A 128 28.85 -19.20 2.20
CA ARG A 128 29.59 -18.00 1.78
C ARG A 128 28.69 -16.98 1.09
N THR A 129 27.75 -17.44 0.26
CA THR A 129 26.80 -16.57 -0.45
C THR A 129 25.88 -15.85 0.54
N LEU A 130 25.28 -16.57 1.49
CA LEU A 130 24.37 -16.00 2.48
C LEU A 130 25.10 -15.01 3.41
N THR A 131 26.31 -15.37 3.86
CA THR A 131 27.15 -14.51 4.70
C THR A 131 27.60 -13.24 3.97
N ALA A 132 27.89 -13.32 2.68
CA ALA A 132 28.16 -12.14 1.86
C ALA A 132 26.91 -11.26 1.73
N LEU A 133 25.77 -11.83 1.34
CA LEU A 133 24.50 -11.10 1.20
C LEU A 133 24.09 -10.40 2.51
N ALA A 134 24.28 -11.02 3.67
CA ALA A 134 23.94 -10.42 4.95
C ALA A 134 24.82 -9.22 5.36
N GLN A 135 26.07 -9.15 4.88
CA GLN A 135 27.03 -8.10 5.25
C GLN A 135 27.08 -6.92 4.26
N LEU A 136 26.60 -7.14 3.03
CA LEU A 136 26.62 -6.14 1.99
C LEU A 136 25.50 -5.11 2.16
N ASP A 137 25.77 -3.88 1.75
CA ASP A 137 24.71 -2.87 1.58
C ASP A 137 23.79 -3.22 0.38
N PRO A 138 22.60 -2.60 0.29
CA PRO A 138 21.63 -2.95 -0.74
C PRO A 138 22.15 -2.85 -2.17
N THR A 139 22.96 -1.84 -2.49
CA THR A 139 23.53 -1.67 -3.84
C THR A 139 24.41 -2.86 -4.20
N ARG A 140 25.30 -3.29 -3.29
CA ARG A 140 26.17 -4.45 -3.51
C ARG A 140 25.41 -5.78 -3.50
N LYS A 141 24.33 -5.91 -2.73
CA LYS A 141 23.44 -7.08 -2.77
C LYS A 141 22.80 -7.24 -4.16
N VAL A 142 22.36 -6.15 -4.80
CA VAL A 142 21.84 -6.18 -6.19
C VAL A 142 22.89 -6.77 -7.14
N PHE A 143 24.11 -6.25 -7.12
CA PHE A 143 25.19 -6.71 -8.00
C PHE A 143 25.53 -8.19 -7.78
N LEU A 144 25.64 -8.61 -6.52
CA LEU A 144 25.89 -10.00 -6.17
C LEU A 144 24.74 -10.90 -6.65
N PHE A 145 23.49 -10.56 -6.33
CA PHE A 145 22.31 -11.31 -6.74
C PHE A 145 22.22 -11.46 -8.27
N LYS A 146 22.41 -10.36 -9.00
CA LYS A 146 22.41 -10.36 -10.46
C LYS A 146 23.54 -11.23 -11.04
N SER A 147 24.74 -11.19 -10.45
CA SER A 147 25.85 -12.05 -10.87
C SER A 147 25.52 -13.54 -10.69
N LEU A 148 24.87 -13.91 -9.58
CA LEU A 148 24.45 -15.29 -9.32
C LEU A 148 23.37 -15.76 -10.30
N TYR A 149 22.44 -14.85 -10.63
CA TYR A 149 21.39 -15.08 -11.62
C TYR A 149 21.96 -15.29 -13.02
N GLU A 150 22.80 -14.38 -13.51
CA GLU A 150 23.43 -14.44 -14.85
C GLU A 150 24.33 -15.67 -15.00
N ALA A 151 25.02 -16.06 -13.93
CA ALA A 151 25.82 -17.28 -13.88
C ALA A 151 24.97 -18.57 -13.78
N LYS A 152 23.62 -18.46 -13.73
CA LYS A 152 22.67 -19.56 -13.59
C LYS A 152 22.91 -20.44 -12.36
N LEU A 153 23.40 -19.84 -11.28
CA LEU A 153 23.75 -20.58 -10.05
C LEU A 153 22.55 -20.77 -9.12
N ILE A 154 21.52 -19.93 -9.24
CA ILE A 154 20.36 -19.89 -8.33
C ILE A 154 19.06 -20.34 -8.99
N SER A 155 19.03 -20.44 -10.32
CA SER A 155 17.84 -20.81 -11.10
C SER A 155 17.75 -22.31 -11.31
N TYR A 156 16.52 -22.85 -11.32
CA TYR A 156 16.24 -24.22 -11.77
C TYR A 156 16.07 -24.22 -13.29
N LYS A 157 16.54 -25.25 -14.00
CA LYS A 157 16.23 -25.38 -15.44
C LYS A 157 14.71 -25.51 -15.63
N LYS A 158 14.09 -24.47 -16.20
CA LYS A 158 12.71 -24.34 -16.72
C LYS A 158 11.59 -24.98 -15.87
N TYR A 159 10.66 -24.15 -15.43
CA TYR A 159 9.31 -24.58 -15.03
C TYR A 159 8.73 -25.50 -16.13
N ASN A 160 8.40 -26.76 -15.78
CA ASN A 160 8.06 -27.93 -16.64
C ASN A 160 9.20 -28.85 -17.13
N ALA A 161 10.44 -28.72 -16.65
CA ALA A 161 11.48 -29.72 -16.93
C ALA A 161 11.22 -31.00 -16.11
N THR A 162 11.24 -32.15 -16.78
CA THR A 162 11.02 -33.48 -16.19
C THR A 162 12.12 -33.94 -15.24
N HIS A 163 13.22 -33.19 -15.16
CA HIS A 163 14.37 -33.49 -14.32
C HIS A 163 14.58 -32.37 -13.32
N ASN A 164 14.38 -32.68 -12.04
CA ASN A 164 14.55 -31.77 -10.91
C ASN A 164 16.04 -31.57 -10.61
N GLU A 165 16.73 -30.75 -11.40
CA GLU A 165 18.10 -30.34 -11.09
C GLU A 165 18.07 -29.32 -9.95
N ASN A 166 18.60 -29.70 -8.78
CA ASN A 166 18.76 -28.78 -7.65
C ASN A 166 19.70 -27.62 -8.04
N PRO A 167 19.37 -26.36 -7.68
CA PRO A 167 20.20 -25.20 -7.95
C PRO A 167 21.57 -25.41 -7.32
N VAL A 168 22.58 -24.81 -7.95
CA VAL A 168 23.95 -24.85 -7.44
C VAL A 168 24.01 -24.15 -6.08
N ILE A 169 23.27 -23.04 -5.95
CA ILE A 169 23.14 -22.21 -4.76
C ILE A 169 21.66 -22.05 -4.44
N ASP A 170 21.21 -22.68 -3.36
CA ASP A 170 19.92 -22.39 -2.75
C ASP A 170 19.96 -21.01 -2.07
N LEU A 171 18.89 -20.22 -2.15
CA LEU A 171 18.73 -18.89 -1.56
C LEU A 171 17.68 -18.85 -0.43
N SER A 172 17.23 -20.00 0.06
CA SER A 172 16.40 -20.03 1.27
C SER A 172 17.11 -19.33 2.43
N SER A 173 16.39 -18.52 3.20
CA SER A 173 16.91 -17.65 4.27
C SER A 173 17.89 -16.55 3.83
N ALA A 174 17.99 -16.23 2.54
CA ALA A 174 18.80 -15.11 2.07
C ALA A 174 18.24 -13.75 2.54
N ASP A 175 19.12 -12.82 2.88
CA ASP A 175 18.76 -11.44 3.18
C ASP A 175 18.97 -10.55 1.93
N LEU A 176 17.87 -10.24 1.25
CA LEU A 176 17.78 -9.33 0.11
C LEU A 176 17.02 -8.04 0.46
N THR A 177 16.98 -7.68 1.75
CA THR A 177 16.24 -6.51 2.24
C THR A 177 16.73 -5.21 1.57
N ASN A 178 15.80 -4.30 1.24
CA ASN A 178 16.04 -2.96 0.65
C ASN A 178 16.68 -2.93 -0.76
N VAL A 179 16.78 -4.05 -1.45
CA VAL A 179 17.30 -4.14 -2.82
C VAL A 179 16.27 -3.61 -3.84
N TYR A 180 16.76 -3.09 -4.97
CA TYR A 180 15.93 -2.68 -6.09
C TYR A 180 16.14 -3.64 -7.26
N LEU A 181 15.12 -4.42 -7.62
CA LEU A 181 15.19 -5.37 -8.73
C LEU A 181 14.40 -4.80 -9.92
N GLU A 182 15.11 -4.04 -10.76
CA GLU A 182 14.60 -3.59 -12.05
C GLU A 182 15.29 -4.33 -13.21
N PRO A 183 14.59 -4.53 -14.34
CA PRO A 183 15.24 -4.90 -15.60
C PRO A 183 16.32 -3.85 -15.88
N SER A 184 17.57 -4.27 -16.03
CA SER A 184 18.66 -3.33 -16.26
C SER A 184 18.42 -2.53 -17.54
N SER A 185 18.17 -1.23 -17.40
CA SER A 185 18.16 -0.26 -18.49
C SER A 185 19.56 0.11 -19.00
N SER A 186 20.59 -0.67 -18.64
CA SER A 186 21.98 -0.43 -19.02
C SER A 186 22.38 -1.19 -20.28
N SER A 187 21.70 -0.97 -21.39
CA SER A 187 22.38 -0.85 -22.68
C SER A 187 21.58 0.09 -23.58
N ILE A 188 22.27 1.12 -24.05
CA ILE A 188 21.89 1.85 -25.25
C ILE A 188 22.08 0.85 -26.39
N MET A 189 21.11 -0.05 -26.61
CA MET A 189 20.86 -0.75 -27.87
C MET A 189 19.49 -1.44 -27.76
N ASP A 190 18.57 -0.92 -28.56
CA ASP A 190 17.31 -1.50 -28.97
C ASP A 190 16.16 -1.59 -27.94
N SER A 191 15.17 -0.74 -28.17
CA SER A 191 13.94 -0.57 -27.39
C SER A 191 12.92 -1.69 -27.66
N SER A 192 13.31 -2.97 -27.73
CA SER A 192 12.40 -4.04 -28.17
C SER A 192 12.26 -5.26 -27.25
N VAL A 193 13.02 -5.41 -26.17
CA VAL A 193 12.74 -6.46 -25.16
C VAL A 193 13.17 -5.97 -23.78
N TYR A 194 12.23 -5.48 -22.96
CA TYR A 194 12.47 -5.44 -21.51
C TYR A 194 12.55 -6.89 -21.04
N GLU A 195 13.76 -7.44 -20.92
CA GLU A 195 13.93 -8.80 -20.39
C GLU A 195 13.43 -8.84 -18.94
N GLN A 196 12.25 -9.43 -18.75
CA GLN A 196 11.70 -9.75 -17.44
C GLN A 196 12.72 -10.60 -16.65
N MET A 197 12.99 -10.23 -15.40
CA MET A 197 13.85 -11.05 -14.55
C MET A 197 13.10 -12.33 -14.17
N ASP A 198 13.64 -13.49 -14.57
CA ASP A 198 12.96 -14.78 -14.42
C ASP A 198 13.52 -15.60 -13.25
N LEU A 199 12.89 -15.45 -12.09
CA LEU A 199 13.20 -16.19 -10.87
C LEU A 199 12.29 -17.42 -10.68
N SER A 200 11.71 -17.92 -11.77
CA SER A 200 10.84 -19.10 -11.72
C SER A 200 11.57 -20.31 -11.14
N GLY A 201 10.90 -21.01 -10.22
CA GLY A 201 11.42 -22.19 -9.54
C GLY A 201 12.46 -21.92 -8.45
N VAL A 202 13.03 -20.72 -8.32
CA VAL A 202 14.06 -20.41 -7.30
C VAL A 202 13.53 -20.75 -5.89
N ASN A 203 14.42 -21.22 -5.00
CA ASN A 203 14.06 -21.42 -3.60
C ASN A 203 14.40 -20.18 -2.77
N LEU A 204 13.37 -19.49 -2.29
CA LEU A 204 13.41 -18.29 -1.45
C LEU A 204 12.65 -18.50 -0.13
N ARG A 205 12.43 -19.75 0.30
CA ARG A 205 11.79 -20.05 1.58
C ARG A 205 12.51 -19.34 2.73
N ASN A 206 11.76 -18.73 3.64
CA ASN A 206 12.30 -17.96 4.78
C ASN A 206 13.21 -16.77 4.39
N ALA A 207 13.30 -16.38 3.11
CA ALA A 207 14.14 -15.26 2.71
C ALA A 207 13.53 -13.92 3.20
N SER A 208 14.40 -12.94 3.50
CA SER A 208 13.96 -11.57 3.73
C SER A 208 14.03 -10.78 2.43
N LEU A 209 12.84 -10.46 1.93
CA LEU A 209 12.59 -9.64 0.76
C LEU A 209 11.96 -8.29 1.16
N SER A 210 12.03 -7.92 2.44
CA SER A 210 11.33 -6.75 2.94
C SER A 210 11.87 -5.45 2.30
N ARG A 211 10.96 -4.50 2.06
CA ARG A 211 11.25 -3.20 1.42
C ARG A 211 11.83 -3.28 0.01
N LEU A 212 11.80 -4.46 -0.62
CA LEU A 212 12.13 -4.62 -2.04
C LEU A 212 11.14 -3.87 -2.92
N ARG A 213 11.64 -3.43 -4.08
CA ARG A 213 10.76 -3.09 -5.19
C ARG A 213 10.97 -4.06 -6.34
N PHE A 214 9.87 -4.57 -6.87
CA PHE A 214 9.82 -5.47 -8.01
C PHE A 214 9.17 -4.76 -9.19
N SER A 215 9.80 -4.83 -10.36
CA SER A 215 9.20 -4.39 -11.61
C SER A 215 9.43 -5.47 -12.66
N ASN A 216 8.36 -6.02 -13.21
CA ASN A 216 8.44 -7.01 -14.31
C ASN A 216 9.25 -8.26 -13.94
N VAL A 217 8.97 -8.87 -12.78
CA VAL A 217 9.68 -10.05 -12.26
C VAL A 217 8.78 -11.28 -12.26
N ARG A 218 9.29 -12.41 -12.74
CA ARG A 218 8.58 -13.71 -12.74
C ARG A 218 9.08 -14.61 -11.61
N PHE A 219 8.18 -15.03 -10.75
CA PHE A 219 8.34 -15.97 -9.64
C PHE A 219 7.46 -17.23 -9.84
N ARG A 220 7.30 -17.70 -11.08
CA ARG A 220 6.41 -18.84 -11.36
C ARG A 220 6.92 -20.12 -10.73
N GLY A 221 6.07 -20.84 -10.00
CA GLY A 221 6.47 -22.07 -9.32
C GLY A 221 7.56 -21.89 -8.27
N THR A 222 7.86 -20.66 -7.86
CA THR A 222 8.94 -20.36 -6.90
C THR A 222 8.54 -20.79 -5.50
N ALA A 223 9.48 -21.37 -4.77
CA ALA A 223 9.27 -21.75 -3.38
C ALA A 223 9.56 -20.56 -2.45
N MET A 224 8.51 -19.92 -1.93
CA MET A 224 8.57 -18.70 -1.13
C MET A 224 7.79 -18.84 0.20
N ASP A 225 7.64 -20.07 0.71
CA ASP A 225 6.99 -20.30 2.01
C ASP A 225 7.73 -19.51 3.11
N MET A 226 6.97 -18.84 3.98
CA MET A 226 7.48 -18.02 5.09
C MET A 226 8.39 -16.85 4.66
N VAL A 227 8.32 -16.41 3.41
CA VAL A 227 9.07 -15.24 2.93
C VAL A 227 8.58 -13.94 3.60
N ASP A 228 9.51 -13.06 3.94
CA ASP A 228 9.19 -11.72 4.44
C ASP A 228 9.14 -10.71 3.28
N LEU A 229 7.93 -10.32 2.87
CA LEU A 229 7.63 -9.34 1.83
C LEU A 229 7.07 -8.04 2.42
N ARG A 230 7.36 -7.73 3.69
CA ARG A 230 6.87 -6.51 4.35
C ARG A 230 7.35 -5.25 3.64
N TYR A 231 6.46 -4.26 3.51
CA TYR A 231 6.77 -2.97 2.90
C TYR A 231 7.30 -3.05 1.46
N THR A 232 7.01 -4.13 0.74
CA THR A 232 7.45 -4.28 -0.66
C THR A 232 6.55 -3.51 -1.61
N PHE A 233 7.10 -3.11 -2.75
CA PHE A 233 6.34 -2.47 -3.84
C PHE A 233 6.51 -3.28 -5.12
N GLY A 234 5.44 -3.83 -5.68
CA GLY A 234 5.50 -4.65 -6.89
C GLY A 234 4.66 -4.08 -8.03
N THR A 235 5.23 -4.03 -9.24
CA THR A 235 4.47 -3.76 -10.47
C THR A 235 4.75 -4.86 -11.49
N SER A 236 3.69 -5.43 -12.07
CA SER A 236 3.81 -6.49 -13.08
C SER A 236 4.61 -7.70 -12.57
N VAL A 237 4.28 -8.17 -11.37
CA VAL A 237 4.94 -9.33 -10.74
C VAL A 237 4.10 -10.58 -11.00
N ASP A 238 4.76 -11.70 -11.30
CA ASP A 238 4.08 -12.95 -11.63
C ASP A 238 4.42 -14.05 -10.62
N PHE A 239 3.51 -14.33 -9.70
CA PHE A 239 3.57 -15.38 -8.69
C PHE A 239 2.77 -16.63 -9.08
N TYR A 240 2.46 -16.84 -10.36
CA TYR A 240 1.67 -17.99 -10.82
C TYR A 240 2.22 -19.33 -10.28
N ASP A 241 1.35 -20.14 -9.66
CA ASP A 241 1.68 -21.45 -9.07
C ASP A 241 2.85 -21.40 -8.04
N SER A 242 3.14 -20.23 -7.46
CA SER A 242 4.17 -20.12 -6.43
C SER A 242 3.67 -20.58 -5.06
N SER A 243 4.60 -21.02 -4.20
CA SER A 243 4.31 -21.38 -2.81
C SER A 243 4.62 -20.18 -1.92
N LEU A 244 3.61 -19.54 -1.36
CA LEU A 244 3.66 -18.35 -0.51
C LEU A 244 2.98 -18.60 0.85
N ASN A 245 2.91 -19.86 1.30
CA ASN A 245 2.26 -20.18 2.57
C ASN A 245 3.00 -19.49 3.72
N GLN A 246 2.27 -18.87 4.64
CA GLN A 246 2.82 -18.10 5.76
C GLN A 246 3.72 -16.92 5.33
N ALA A 247 3.67 -16.49 4.07
CA ALA A 247 4.36 -15.28 3.63
C ALA A 247 3.76 -14.04 4.30
N THR A 248 4.59 -13.02 4.57
CA THR A 248 4.14 -11.76 5.15
C THR A 248 4.23 -10.62 4.15
N PHE A 249 3.08 -10.10 3.73
CA PHE A 249 2.89 -8.94 2.86
C PHE A 249 2.47 -7.68 3.64
N TYR A 250 2.74 -7.63 4.95
CA TYR A 250 2.28 -6.51 5.79
C TYR A 250 2.75 -5.16 5.24
N LYS A 251 1.79 -4.26 4.99
CA LYS A 251 1.99 -2.94 4.37
C LYS A 251 2.71 -2.97 3.01
N ALA A 252 2.55 -4.04 2.25
CA ALA A 252 3.08 -4.11 0.90
C ALA A 252 2.06 -3.57 -0.13
N GLU A 253 2.55 -3.08 -1.26
CA GLU A 253 1.74 -2.45 -2.31
C GLU A 253 2.04 -3.09 -3.66
N TYR A 254 1.02 -3.67 -4.32
CA TYR A 254 1.19 -4.37 -5.59
C TYR A 254 0.21 -3.87 -6.64
N LYS A 255 0.71 -3.74 -7.87
CA LYS A 255 -0.05 -3.37 -9.06
C LYS A 255 0.14 -4.40 -10.17
N ASP A 256 -0.92 -4.71 -10.91
CA ASP A 256 -0.87 -5.58 -12.09
C ASP A 256 -0.20 -6.94 -11.79
N THR A 257 -0.50 -7.54 -10.63
CA THR A 257 0.23 -8.72 -10.12
C THR A 257 -0.59 -10.00 -10.23
N ILE A 258 0.05 -11.09 -10.63
CA ILE A 258 -0.59 -12.39 -10.82
C ILE A 258 -0.29 -13.28 -9.62
N PHE A 259 -1.31 -13.67 -8.86
CA PHE A 259 -1.30 -14.69 -7.81
C PHE A 259 -2.14 -15.92 -8.20
N ARG A 260 -2.50 -16.07 -9.48
CA ARG A 260 -3.32 -17.19 -9.96
C ARG A 260 -2.68 -18.53 -9.59
N GLU A 261 -3.48 -19.45 -9.05
CA GLU A 261 -3.05 -20.79 -8.59
C GLU A 261 -1.93 -20.75 -7.52
N ALA A 262 -1.60 -19.59 -6.96
CA ALA A 262 -0.61 -19.48 -5.91
C ALA A 262 -1.17 -20.01 -4.58
N ARG A 263 -0.28 -20.58 -3.76
CA ARG A 263 -0.63 -21.09 -2.43
C ARG A 263 -0.25 -20.09 -1.36
N LEU A 264 -1.24 -19.42 -0.78
CA LEU A 264 -1.12 -18.33 0.19
C LEU A 264 -1.74 -18.70 1.55
N LYS A 265 -1.77 -20.00 1.92
CA LYS A 265 -2.36 -20.41 3.20
C LYS A 265 -1.66 -19.72 4.37
N ASN A 266 -2.43 -19.18 5.29
CA ASN A 266 -1.94 -18.43 6.46
C ASN A 266 -1.08 -17.20 6.10
N ALA A 267 -1.18 -16.67 4.88
CA ALA A 267 -0.44 -15.47 4.51
C ALA A 267 -0.97 -14.24 5.26
N ASN A 268 -0.06 -13.34 5.62
CA ASN A 268 -0.41 -12.07 6.27
C ASN A 268 -0.42 -10.93 5.24
N LEU A 269 -1.62 -10.57 4.79
CA LEU A 269 -1.94 -9.45 3.89
C LEU A 269 -2.50 -8.23 4.67
N THR A 270 -2.17 -8.10 5.96
CA THR A 270 -2.64 -6.98 6.78
C THR A 270 -2.12 -5.66 6.22
N ARG A 271 -3.00 -4.69 5.98
CA ARG A 271 -2.68 -3.40 5.33
C ARG A 271 -2.04 -3.54 3.95
N PHE A 272 -2.30 -4.65 3.28
CA PHE A 272 -1.88 -4.85 1.90
C PHE A 272 -2.71 -3.95 0.98
N ILE A 273 -2.04 -3.30 0.02
CA ILE A 273 -2.69 -2.53 -1.03
C ILE A 273 -2.49 -3.27 -2.34
N CYS A 274 -3.57 -3.70 -2.95
CA CYS A 274 -3.56 -4.32 -4.25
C CYS A 274 -4.38 -3.49 -5.23
N LYS A 275 -3.83 -3.29 -6.42
CA LYS A 275 -4.55 -2.73 -7.55
C LYS A 275 -4.37 -3.62 -8.78
N ASP A 276 -5.46 -4.03 -9.41
CA ASP A 276 -5.44 -4.85 -10.63
C ASP A 276 -4.68 -6.19 -10.41
N CYS A 277 -4.83 -6.85 -9.26
CA CYS A 277 -4.19 -8.16 -9.00
C CYS A 277 -5.16 -9.33 -9.18
N LEU A 278 -4.61 -10.46 -9.64
CA LEU A 278 -5.36 -11.65 -10.03
C LEU A 278 -5.08 -12.81 -9.07
N PHE A 279 -6.06 -13.19 -8.26
CA PHE A 279 -6.04 -14.28 -7.28
C PHE A 279 -6.87 -15.51 -7.69
N MET A 280 -7.23 -15.61 -8.98
CA MET A 280 -8.02 -16.73 -9.52
C MET A 280 -7.48 -18.10 -9.08
N ASP A 281 -8.36 -18.97 -8.59
CA ASP A 281 -8.04 -20.33 -8.16
C ASP A 281 -6.87 -20.43 -7.14
N SER A 282 -6.58 -19.33 -6.43
CA SER A 282 -5.54 -19.32 -5.40
C SER A 282 -6.06 -19.90 -4.09
N ASP A 283 -5.12 -20.40 -3.29
CA ASP A 283 -5.42 -20.98 -1.99
C ASP A 283 -5.09 -19.98 -0.88
N LEU A 284 -6.10 -19.26 -0.41
CA LEU A 284 -6.00 -18.20 0.59
C LEU A 284 -6.47 -18.65 1.98
N GLU A 285 -6.59 -19.96 2.22
CA GLU A 285 -7.11 -20.50 3.49
C GLU A 285 -6.39 -19.90 4.71
N ASN A 286 -7.16 -19.37 5.66
CA ASN A 286 -6.66 -18.71 6.88
C ASN A 286 -5.80 -17.44 6.64
N ALA A 287 -5.85 -16.83 5.46
CA ALA A 287 -5.10 -15.59 5.19
C ALA A 287 -5.75 -14.37 5.90
N VAL A 288 -4.93 -13.37 6.21
CA VAL A 288 -5.34 -12.16 6.95
C VAL A 288 -5.28 -10.94 6.05
N PHE A 289 -6.43 -10.35 5.72
CA PHE A 289 -6.61 -9.19 4.83
C PHE A 289 -6.88 -7.89 5.59
N SER A 290 -6.90 -7.91 6.92
CA SER A 290 -7.37 -6.80 7.76
C SER A 290 -6.71 -5.46 7.45
N ASP A 291 -7.48 -4.39 7.51
CA ASP A 291 -7.09 -3.01 7.17
C ASP A 291 -6.49 -2.86 5.75
N GLY A 292 -6.71 -3.82 4.84
CA GLY A 292 -6.19 -3.80 3.47
C GLY A 292 -7.12 -3.11 2.48
N ASN A 293 -6.57 -2.67 1.34
CA ASN A 293 -7.30 -2.03 0.25
C ASN A 293 -7.08 -2.80 -1.07
N TYR A 294 -8.18 -3.23 -1.69
CA TYR A 294 -8.15 -4.07 -2.89
C TYR A 294 -8.98 -3.42 -3.98
N TYR A 295 -8.32 -2.92 -5.00
CA TYR A 295 -8.94 -2.24 -6.13
C TYR A 295 -8.87 -3.14 -7.36
N TYR A 296 -10.00 -3.47 -7.97
CA TYR A 296 -10.05 -4.28 -9.19
C TYR A 296 -9.40 -5.67 -9.01
N GLY A 297 -9.58 -6.29 -7.83
CA GLY A 297 -9.05 -7.61 -7.54
C GLY A 297 -9.92 -8.72 -8.12
N ASP A 298 -9.33 -9.77 -8.66
CA ASP A 298 -10.06 -10.94 -9.16
C ASP A 298 -9.78 -12.18 -8.31
N PHE A 299 -10.74 -12.58 -7.48
CA PHE A 299 -10.70 -13.73 -6.58
C PHE A 299 -11.62 -14.86 -7.06
N LEU A 300 -11.96 -14.92 -8.35
CA LEU A 300 -12.81 -15.98 -8.92
C LEU A 300 -12.28 -17.38 -8.53
N GLY A 301 -13.13 -18.17 -7.89
CA GLY A 301 -12.81 -19.54 -7.48
C GLY A 301 -11.73 -19.66 -6.38
N ALA A 302 -11.30 -18.56 -5.77
CA ALA A 302 -10.30 -18.61 -4.71
C ALA A 302 -10.85 -19.29 -3.44
N SER A 303 -10.02 -20.11 -2.80
CA SER A 303 -10.35 -20.74 -1.52
C SER A 303 -10.07 -19.76 -0.39
N MET A 304 -11.11 -19.12 0.15
CA MET A 304 -10.98 -18.06 1.15
C MET A 304 -11.52 -18.48 2.53
N SER A 305 -11.69 -19.78 2.80
CA SER A 305 -12.22 -20.23 4.09
C SER A 305 -11.34 -19.81 5.26
N ASN A 306 -11.97 -19.46 6.39
CA ASN A 306 -11.34 -19.01 7.63
C ASN A 306 -10.47 -17.75 7.50
N CYS A 307 -10.66 -16.93 6.46
CA CYS A 307 -9.93 -15.67 6.32
C CYS A 307 -10.37 -14.62 7.35
N ILE A 308 -9.47 -13.69 7.66
CA ILE A 308 -9.76 -12.54 8.53
C ILE A 308 -9.73 -11.27 7.68
N MET A 309 -10.85 -10.57 7.56
CA MET A 309 -11.05 -9.41 6.67
C MET A 309 -11.58 -8.18 7.42
N VAL A 310 -11.15 -7.99 8.68
CA VAL A 310 -11.65 -6.90 9.53
C VAL A 310 -11.19 -5.54 9.00
N ASN A 311 -12.12 -4.61 8.81
CA ASN A 311 -11.87 -3.29 8.19
C ASN A 311 -11.20 -3.37 6.79
N ALA A 312 -11.36 -4.47 6.05
CA ALA A 312 -10.83 -4.57 4.70
C ALA A 312 -11.77 -3.87 3.72
N TYR A 313 -11.20 -3.17 2.73
CA TYR A 313 -11.93 -2.45 1.69
C TYR A 313 -11.67 -3.07 0.32
N PHE A 314 -12.74 -3.42 -0.39
CA PHE A 314 -12.70 -4.01 -1.72
C PHE A 314 -13.56 -3.18 -2.67
N LEU A 315 -12.95 -2.65 -3.73
CA LEU A 315 -13.61 -1.86 -4.77
C LEU A 315 -13.50 -2.56 -6.11
N ASN A 316 -14.62 -2.65 -6.84
CA ASN A 316 -14.68 -3.24 -8.18
C ASN A 316 -14.02 -4.63 -8.26
N SER A 317 -14.17 -5.45 -7.21
CA SER A 317 -13.52 -6.75 -7.12
C SER A 317 -14.49 -7.89 -7.42
N SER A 318 -13.97 -9.00 -7.95
CA SER A 318 -14.73 -10.22 -8.23
C SER A 318 -14.44 -11.28 -7.18
N PHE A 319 -15.48 -11.85 -6.59
CA PHE A 319 -15.47 -12.97 -5.66
C PHE A 319 -16.45 -14.06 -6.11
N ALA A 320 -16.76 -14.10 -7.41
CA ALA A 320 -17.65 -15.10 -7.95
C ALA A 320 -17.14 -16.51 -7.58
N MET A 321 -18.05 -17.36 -7.12
CA MET A 321 -17.75 -18.75 -6.70
C MET A 321 -16.73 -18.88 -5.55
N ALA A 322 -16.38 -17.80 -4.83
CA ALA A 322 -15.49 -17.87 -3.68
C ALA A 322 -16.17 -18.52 -2.46
N ASP A 323 -15.41 -19.27 -1.68
CA ASP A 323 -15.86 -19.84 -0.40
C ASP A 323 -15.34 -19.03 0.78
N PHE A 324 -16.25 -18.42 1.55
CA PHE A 324 -15.95 -17.63 2.74
C PHE A 324 -16.30 -18.34 4.06
N ASN A 325 -16.62 -19.64 4.04
CA ASN A 325 -16.93 -20.39 5.26
C ASN A 325 -15.92 -20.11 6.39
N GLY A 326 -16.42 -19.75 7.58
CA GLY A 326 -15.61 -19.50 8.76
C GLY A 326 -14.84 -18.18 8.76
N CYS A 327 -15.05 -17.29 7.78
CA CYS A 327 -14.40 -15.99 7.75
C CYS A 327 -14.85 -15.07 8.88
N THR A 328 -13.95 -14.18 9.31
CA THR A 328 -14.25 -13.04 10.17
C THR A 328 -14.29 -11.76 9.35
N MET A 329 -15.46 -11.12 9.23
CA MET A 329 -15.72 -10.03 8.29
C MET A 329 -16.32 -8.77 8.95
N HIS A 330 -15.99 -8.53 10.23
CA HIS A 330 -16.49 -7.34 10.93
C HIS A 330 -16.00 -6.05 10.23
N LYS A 331 -16.94 -5.15 9.91
CA LYS A 331 -16.66 -3.87 9.22
C LYS A 331 -15.94 -4.01 7.88
N VAL A 332 -16.16 -5.12 7.17
CA VAL A 332 -15.68 -5.23 5.79
C VAL A 332 -16.51 -4.33 4.88
N GLU A 333 -15.85 -3.70 3.92
CA GLU A 333 -16.49 -2.83 2.93
C GLU A 333 -16.30 -3.41 1.52
N PHE A 334 -17.40 -3.79 0.88
CA PHE A 334 -17.44 -4.19 -0.51
C PHE A 334 -18.21 -3.15 -1.32
N VAL A 335 -17.56 -2.59 -2.33
CA VAL A 335 -18.11 -1.55 -3.21
C VAL A 335 -17.98 -1.98 -4.66
N ASP A 336 -19.07 -1.88 -5.43
CA ASP A 336 -19.13 -2.22 -6.86
C ASP A 336 -18.59 -3.63 -7.18
N SER A 337 -18.74 -4.59 -6.26
CA SER A 337 -18.10 -5.91 -6.32
C SER A 337 -19.08 -7.04 -6.68
N ASP A 338 -18.55 -8.15 -7.23
CA ASP A 338 -19.34 -9.32 -7.65
C ASP A 338 -19.15 -10.51 -6.70
N PHE A 339 -20.25 -11.12 -6.29
CA PHE A 339 -20.34 -12.25 -5.34
C PHE A 339 -21.22 -13.37 -5.90
N GLN A 340 -21.42 -13.42 -7.22
CA GLN A 340 -22.22 -14.46 -7.86
C GLN A 340 -21.80 -15.86 -7.41
N ARG A 341 -22.75 -16.62 -6.84
CA ARG A 341 -22.54 -17.99 -6.33
C ARG A 341 -21.49 -18.12 -5.23
N ALA A 342 -21.16 -17.03 -4.54
CA ALA A 342 -20.28 -17.08 -3.38
C ALA A 342 -21.00 -17.74 -2.18
N ASN A 343 -20.21 -18.29 -1.26
CA ASN A 343 -20.71 -18.93 -0.04
C ASN A 343 -20.31 -18.14 1.20
N PHE A 344 -21.30 -17.60 1.92
CA PHE A 344 -21.15 -16.83 3.16
C PHE A 344 -21.72 -17.54 4.40
N GLN A 345 -22.04 -18.84 4.34
CA GLN A 345 -22.74 -19.53 5.42
C GLN A 345 -22.08 -19.34 6.81
N ASN A 346 -22.91 -19.09 7.82
CA ASN A 346 -22.52 -18.99 9.23
C ASN A 346 -21.51 -17.87 9.53
N ILE A 347 -21.50 -16.77 8.76
CA ILE A 347 -20.59 -15.64 8.97
C ILE A 347 -21.26 -14.54 9.80
N ASP A 348 -20.46 -13.90 10.66
CA ASP A 348 -20.82 -12.62 11.27
C ASP A 348 -20.45 -11.46 10.34
N LEU A 349 -21.47 -10.88 9.70
CA LEU A 349 -21.41 -9.70 8.83
C LEU A 349 -21.85 -8.42 9.56
N THR A 350 -21.77 -8.40 10.90
CA THR A 350 -22.10 -7.22 11.69
C THR A 350 -21.24 -6.03 11.24
N ASP A 351 -21.91 -4.92 10.94
CA ASP A 351 -21.32 -3.70 10.37
C ASP A 351 -20.65 -3.87 8.99
N GLY A 352 -20.87 -4.99 8.30
CA GLY A 352 -20.41 -5.19 6.92
C GLY A 352 -21.19 -4.33 5.92
N MET A 353 -20.55 -3.97 4.80
CA MET A 353 -21.16 -3.11 3.78
C MET A 353 -21.08 -3.76 2.40
N PHE A 354 -22.22 -3.91 1.74
CA PHE A 354 -22.36 -4.31 0.35
C PHE A 354 -23.01 -3.17 -0.43
N ILE A 355 -22.19 -2.31 -1.04
CA ILE A 355 -22.64 -1.14 -1.79
C ILE A 355 -22.51 -1.42 -3.29
N ASN A 356 -23.61 -1.28 -4.03
CA ASN A 356 -23.66 -1.50 -5.48
C ASN A 356 -23.12 -2.86 -5.95
N CYS A 357 -23.22 -3.88 -5.12
CA CYS A 357 -22.68 -5.20 -5.40
C CYS A 357 -23.66 -6.09 -6.19
N ALA A 358 -23.11 -7.02 -6.96
CA ALA A 358 -23.86 -8.12 -7.58
C ALA A 358 -23.76 -9.36 -6.70
N VAL A 359 -24.85 -9.78 -6.08
CA VAL A 359 -24.87 -10.82 -5.04
C VAL A 359 -25.90 -11.89 -5.39
N HIS A 360 -25.79 -12.44 -6.61
CA HIS A 360 -26.79 -13.38 -7.13
C HIS A 360 -26.41 -14.82 -6.82
N ASP A 361 -27.41 -15.67 -6.55
CA ASP A 361 -27.20 -17.08 -6.21
C ASP A 361 -26.25 -17.29 -5.01
N THR A 362 -26.09 -16.27 -4.15
CA THR A 362 -25.17 -16.27 -3.01
C THR A 362 -25.84 -16.87 -1.78
N ASP A 363 -25.10 -17.67 -1.02
CA ASP A 363 -25.62 -18.34 0.17
C ASP A 363 -25.23 -17.60 1.46
N PHE A 364 -26.20 -16.99 2.16
CA PHE A 364 -26.02 -16.31 3.44
C PHE A 364 -26.60 -17.09 4.62
N ARG A 365 -26.88 -18.40 4.49
CA ARG A 365 -27.59 -19.12 5.56
C ARG A 365 -26.92 -18.98 6.92
N ASN A 366 -27.74 -18.74 7.92
CA ASN A 366 -27.34 -18.56 9.33
C ASN A 366 -26.34 -17.40 9.57
N CYS A 367 -26.30 -16.40 8.70
CA CYS A 367 -25.46 -15.22 8.94
C CYS A 367 -26.03 -14.29 10.02
N THR A 368 -25.14 -13.59 10.71
CA THR A 368 -25.51 -12.42 11.52
C THR A 368 -25.33 -11.16 10.68
N MET A 369 -26.41 -10.40 10.48
CA MET A 369 -26.43 -9.22 9.58
C MET A 369 -26.86 -7.94 10.31
N ILE A 370 -26.38 -7.76 11.54
CA ILE A 370 -26.68 -6.57 12.36
C ILE A 370 -26.00 -5.35 11.75
N ARG A 371 -26.78 -4.31 11.43
CA ARG A 371 -26.28 -3.05 10.83
C ARG A 371 -25.50 -3.25 9.52
N THR A 372 -25.71 -4.36 8.83
CA THR A 372 -25.15 -4.59 7.50
C THR A 372 -25.82 -3.67 6.47
N GLU A 373 -25.03 -2.97 5.66
CA GLU A 373 -25.54 -2.09 4.59
C GLU A 373 -25.68 -2.85 3.27
N LEU A 374 -26.82 -2.69 2.58
CA LEU A 374 -27.16 -3.38 1.34
C LEU A 374 -27.42 -2.42 0.16
N SER A 375 -27.03 -1.16 0.30
CA SER A 375 -27.35 -0.04 -0.60
C SER A 375 -26.98 -0.30 -2.05
N GLY A 376 -27.97 -0.19 -2.95
CA GLY A 376 -27.76 -0.29 -4.41
C GLY A 376 -27.41 -1.69 -4.91
N SER A 377 -27.23 -2.66 -4.00
CA SER A 377 -26.84 -4.03 -4.32
C SER A 377 -28.00 -4.88 -4.80
N THR A 378 -27.70 -5.91 -5.58
CA THR A 378 -28.69 -6.82 -6.18
C THR A 378 -28.50 -8.22 -5.60
N PHE A 379 -29.56 -8.81 -5.03
CA PHE A 379 -29.48 -10.09 -4.28
C PHE A 379 -30.31 -11.21 -4.92
N ARG A 380 -30.42 -11.24 -6.26
CA ARG A 380 -31.30 -12.19 -6.95
C ARG A 380 -30.99 -13.64 -6.56
N ARG A 381 -31.99 -14.40 -6.13
CA ARG A 381 -31.86 -15.80 -5.69
C ARG A 381 -30.83 -16.01 -4.56
N ALA A 382 -30.54 -14.98 -3.78
CA ALA A 382 -29.73 -15.13 -2.58
C ALA A 382 -30.49 -15.88 -1.49
N ASN A 383 -29.78 -16.67 -0.68
CA ASN A 383 -30.38 -17.44 0.40
C ASN A 383 -30.13 -16.80 1.76
N PHE A 384 -31.14 -16.18 2.38
CA PHE A 384 -31.05 -15.59 3.72
C PHE A 384 -31.73 -16.44 4.81
N GLU A 385 -31.95 -17.73 4.58
CA GLU A 385 -32.58 -18.60 5.57
C GLU A 385 -31.74 -18.64 6.87
N GLY A 386 -32.41 -18.47 8.01
CA GLY A 386 -31.75 -18.49 9.32
C GLY A 386 -30.92 -17.25 9.65
N CYS A 387 -30.85 -16.22 8.79
CA CYS A 387 -30.11 -15.01 9.15
C CYS A 387 -30.76 -14.29 10.33
N THR A 388 -29.93 -13.64 11.16
CA THR A 388 -30.37 -12.85 12.30
C THR A 388 -29.93 -11.39 12.16
N GLY A 389 -30.64 -10.47 12.81
CA GLY A 389 -30.28 -9.04 12.82
C GLY A 389 -30.65 -8.25 11.56
N LEU A 390 -31.15 -8.92 10.51
CA LEU A 390 -31.60 -8.29 9.27
C LEU A 390 -32.97 -7.61 9.47
N THR A 391 -33.03 -6.30 9.21
CA THR A 391 -34.24 -5.48 9.34
C THR A 391 -34.89 -5.14 8.01
N ASP A 392 -36.17 -4.76 8.04
CA ASP A 392 -36.91 -4.32 6.84
C ASP A 392 -36.28 -3.08 6.18
N GLU A 393 -35.71 -2.17 6.98
CA GLU A 393 -35.03 -0.98 6.45
C GLU A 393 -33.74 -1.34 5.71
N GLN A 394 -32.98 -2.33 6.20
CA GLN A 394 -31.80 -2.84 5.46
C GLN A 394 -32.23 -3.49 4.13
N LEU A 395 -33.30 -4.28 4.13
CA LEU A 395 -33.80 -4.93 2.91
C LEU A 395 -34.27 -3.92 1.85
N LYS A 396 -34.83 -2.77 2.25
CA LYS A 396 -35.23 -1.70 1.32
C LYS A 396 -34.06 -1.02 0.62
N GLN A 397 -32.86 -1.08 1.18
CA GLN A 397 -31.65 -0.53 0.55
C GLN A 397 -31.25 -1.30 -0.72
N ALA A 398 -31.65 -2.58 -0.80
CA ALA A 398 -31.34 -3.44 -1.94
C ALA A 398 -32.09 -3.02 -3.20
N LYS A 399 -31.38 -3.02 -4.33
CA LYS A 399 -31.97 -2.79 -5.65
C LYS A 399 -32.87 -3.94 -6.10
N THR A 400 -32.64 -5.18 -5.69
CA THR A 400 -33.59 -6.28 -5.94
C THR A 400 -33.32 -7.45 -5.01
N LEU A 401 -34.38 -8.14 -4.61
CA LEU A 401 -34.39 -9.38 -3.81
C LEU A 401 -35.16 -10.48 -4.57
N ALA A 402 -35.21 -10.40 -5.90
CA ALA A 402 -36.03 -11.30 -6.70
C ALA A 402 -35.57 -12.76 -6.56
N GLY A 403 -36.48 -13.64 -6.15
CA GLY A 403 -36.21 -15.07 -5.94
C GLY A 403 -35.38 -15.38 -4.70
N SER A 404 -35.07 -14.40 -3.84
CA SER A 404 -34.33 -14.62 -2.61
C SER A 404 -35.22 -15.28 -1.55
N THR A 405 -34.65 -16.16 -0.72
CA THR A 405 -35.30 -16.57 0.52
C THR A 405 -35.08 -15.49 1.58
N LEU A 406 -35.95 -15.39 2.59
CA LEU A 406 -35.75 -14.45 3.71
C LEU A 406 -35.94 -15.16 5.06
N PRO A 407 -35.37 -14.62 6.16
CA PRO A 407 -35.36 -15.29 7.45
C PRO A 407 -36.74 -15.54 8.05
N ASN A 408 -37.71 -14.66 7.77
CA ASN A 408 -39.05 -14.76 8.33
C ASN A 408 -40.15 -14.38 7.33
N VAL A 409 -41.37 -14.88 7.61
CA VAL A 409 -42.54 -14.71 6.74
C VAL A 409 -42.96 -13.25 6.60
N GLN A 410 -42.84 -12.42 7.65
CA GLN A 410 -43.21 -11.00 7.56
C GLN A 410 -42.33 -10.24 6.57
N GLN A 411 -41.03 -10.53 6.58
CA GLN A 411 -40.06 -9.95 5.64
C GLN A 411 -40.36 -10.36 4.20
N LEU A 412 -40.75 -11.62 3.96
CA LEU A 412 -41.24 -12.09 2.65
C LEU A 412 -42.43 -11.26 2.15
N LEU A 413 -43.36 -10.93 3.04
CA LEU A 413 -44.55 -10.15 2.69
C LEU A 413 -44.19 -8.70 2.38
N HIS A 414 -43.41 -8.04 3.22
CA HIS A 414 -43.03 -6.64 3.03
C HIS A 414 -42.18 -6.45 1.77
N THR A 415 -41.21 -7.34 1.52
CA THR A 415 -40.39 -7.30 0.30
C THR A 415 -41.19 -7.63 -0.95
N GLY A 416 -42.13 -8.58 -0.87
CA GLY A 416 -43.06 -8.88 -1.95
C GLY A 416 -43.91 -7.67 -2.36
N VAL A 417 -44.49 -6.96 -1.38
CA VAL A 417 -45.26 -5.72 -1.61
C VAL A 417 -44.37 -4.62 -2.21
N ALA A 418 -43.18 -4.37 -1.64
CA ALA A 418 -42.25 -3.37 -2.16
C ALA A 418 -41.79 -3.68 -3.59
N ASN A 419 -41.55 -4.95 -3.92
CA ASN A 419 -41.22 -5.37 -5.29
C ASN A 419 -42.38 -5.13 -6.25
N LEU A 420 -43.62 -5.43 -5.84
CA LEU A 420 -44.81 -5.15 -6.65
C LEU A 420 -45.02 -3.64 -6.88
N GLU A 421 -44.82 -2.80 -5.87
CA GLU A 421 -44.86 -1.34 -6.00
C GLU A 421 -43.79 -0.83 -6.97
N ARG A 422 -42.59 -1.43 -6.94
CA ARG A 422 -41.50 -1.09 -7.86
C ARG A 422 -41.72 -1.57 -9.30
N ILE A 423 -42.37 -2.72 -9.46
CA ILE A 423 -42.83 -3.22 -10.76
C ILE A 423 -43.88 -2.25 -11.34
N ALA A 424 -44.81 -1.78 -10.51
CA ALA A 424 -45.79 -0.76 -10.92
C ALA A 424 -45.13 0.59 -11.28
N SER A 425 -43.91 0.87 -10.78
CA SER A 425 -43.14 2.07 -11.12
C SER A 425 -42.12 1.91 -12.26
N GLY A 426 -42.08 0.77 -12.97
CA GLY A 426 -41.38 0.65 -14.27
C GLY A 426 -39.97 0.01 -14.29
N LEU A 427 -39.75 -1.09 -13.58
CA LEU A 427 -38.50 -1.89 -13.71
C LEU A 427 -38.43 -2.69 -15.03
N PRO A 428 -37.22 -2.96 -15.58
CA PRO A 428 -37.02 -3.72 -16.82
C PRO A 428 -37.41 -5.21 -16.72
N HIS A 429 -37.83 -5.77 -17.86
CA HIS A 429 -38.48 -7.07 -18.04
C HIS A 429 -37.72 -8.33 -17.56
N GLU A 430 -36.42 -8.26 -17.27
CA GLU A 430 -35.67 -9.41 -16.76
C GLU A 430 -35.93 -9.69 -15.27
N ASP A 431 -36.33 -8.69 -14.49
CA ASP A 431 -36.83 -8.86 -13.11
C ASP A 431 -38.29 -9.40 -13.09
N LEU A 432 -39.02 -9.32 -14.22
CA LEU A 432 -40.43 -9.71 -14.33
C LEU A 432 -40.66 -11.23 -14.32
N CYS A 433 -39.72 -12.03 -14.85
CA CYS A 433 -39.95 -13.48 -15.04
C CYS A 433 -39.70 -14.31 -13.78
N TYR A 434 -38.91 -13.80 -12.82
CA TYR A 434 -38.58 -14.52 -11.58
C TYR A 434 -39.41 -14.07 -10.37
N GLY A 435 -39.92 -12.83 -10.35
CA GLY A 435 -40.76 -12.33 -9.24
C GLY A 435 -42.16 -12.95 -9.16
N VAL A 436 -42.65 -13.56 -10.26
CA VAL A 436 -43.98 -14.22 -10.33
C VAL A 436 -43.89 -15.72 -9.96
N TRP A 437 -42.68 -16.28 -9.90
CA TRP A 437 -42.41 -17.59 -9.30
C TRP A 437 -42.05 -17.44 -7.82
N LEU A 438 -42.95 -16.80 -7.06
CA LEU A 438 -43.07 -17.13 -5.64
C LEU A 438 -43.39 -18.62 -5.59
N ASP A 439 -42.47 -19.40 -5.03
CA ASP A 439 -42.61 -20.83 -4.84
C ASP A 439 -44.05 -21.17 -4.45
N PHE A 440 -44.68 -21.96 -5.31
CA PHE A 440 -45.96 -22.64 -5.09
C PHE A 440 -45.93 -23.57 -3.84
N ASN A 441 -44.90 -23.48 -2.99
CA ASN A 441 -44.75 -24.13 -1.69
C ASN A 441 -45.18 -23.27 -0.49
N LEU A 442 -45.65 -22.03 -0.70
CA LEU A 442 -46.42 -21.27 0.31
C LEU A 442 -47.86 -21.82 0.52
N VAL A 443 -48.04 -23.13 0.41
CA VAL A 443 -49.35 -23.83 0.44
C VAL A 443 -49.96 -23.96 1.85
N SER A 444 -49.45 -23.28 2.90
CA SER A 444 -50.09 -23.48 4.23
C SER A 444 -50.22 -22.31 5.20
N MET A 445 -49.84 -21.06 4.91
CA MET A 445 -50.02 -19.98 5.90
C MET A 445 -50.74 -18.72 5.38
N ARG A 446 -52.05 -18.71 5.67
CA ARG A 446 -52.98 -17.58 5.86
C ARG A 446 -53.07 -16.53 4.73
N THR A 447 -54.05 -16.80 3.88
CA THR A 447 -54.33 -16.26 2.55
C THR A 447 -55.24 -15.02 2.46
N GLU A 448 -55.58 -14.33 3.55
CA GLU A 448 -56.59 -13.25 3.45
C GLU A 448 -55.97 -11.88 3.10
N THR A 449 -54.95 -11.44 3.82
CA THR A 449 -54.34 -10.11 3.61
C THR A 449 -53.57 -10.01 2.29
N ILE A 450 -52.87 -11.09 1.92
CA ILE A 450 -52.07 -11.18 0.69
C ILE A 450 -52.97 -11.29 -0.53
N GLY A 451 -54.02 -12.12 -0.45
CA GLY A 451 -55.03 -12.23 -1.50
C GLY A 451 -55.69 -10.88 -1.78
N ASN A 452 -56.05 -10.15 -0.71
CA ASN A 452 -56.66 -8.83 -0.84
C ASN A 452 -55.71 -7.79 -1.46
N LYS A 453 -54.43 -7.75 -1.04
CA LYS A 453 -53.44 -6.80 -1.60
C LYS A 453 -53.05 -7.13 -3.03
N LEU A 454 -52.90 -8.42 -3.38
CA LEU A 454 -52.69 -8.88 -4.76
C LEU A 454 -53.90 -8.58 -5.65
N HIS A 455 -55.13 -8.76 -5.14
CA HIS A 455 -56.34 -8.41 -5.87
C HIS A 455 -56.43 -6.90 -6.11
N GLU A 456 -56.10 -6.08 -5.10
CA GLU A 456 -56.04 -4.62 -5.22
C GLU A 456 -55.00 -4.16 -6.25
N LEU A 457 -53.77 -4.71 -6.19
CA LEU A 457 -52.69 -4.39 -7.13
C LEU A 457 -52.99 -4.87 -8.55
N ARG A 458 -53.57 -6.08 -8.71
CA ARG A 458 -54.01 -6.60 -10.01
C ARG A 458 -55.11 -5.72 -10.60
N SER A 459 -56.10 -5.33 -9.80
CA SER A 459 -57.15 -4.41 -10.22
C SER A 459 -56.56 -3.08 -10.69
N ASN A 460 -55.58 -2.53 -9.98
CA ASN A 460 -54.91 -1.28 -10.36
C ASN A 460 -54.09 -1.43 -11.65
N LEU A 461 -53.40 -2.55 -11.85
CA LEU A 461 -52.59 -2.81 -13.05
C LEU A 461 -53.47 -3.01 -14.30
N GLU A 462 -54.61 -3.72 -14.15
CA GLU A 462 -55.63 -3.86 -15.20
C GLU A 462 -56.29 -2.50 -15.52
N LEU A 463 -56.48 -1.65 -14.51
CA LEU A 463 -56.97 -0.27 -14.67
C LEU A 463 -55.96 0.62 -15.42
N GLN A 464 -54.66 0.41 -15.19
CA GLN A 464 -53.60 1.17 -15.85
C GLN A 464 -53.46 0.75 -17.32
N ARG A 465 -53.45 -0.56 -17.60
CA ARG A 465 -53.45 -1.11 -18.97
C ARG A 465 -54.68 -0.70 -19.76
N SER A 466 -55.86 -0.67 -19.14
CA SER A 466 -57.07 -0.17 -19.80
C SER A 466 -56.99 1.33 -20.08
N ARG A 467 -56.42 2.15 -19.18
CA ARG A 467 -56.17 3.58 -19.43
C ARG A 467 -55.17 3.83 -20.56
N GLU A 468 -54.10 3.04 -20.65
CA GLU A 468 -53.14 3.14 -21.75
C GLU A 468 -53.77 2.72 -23.09
N ARG A 469 -54.54 1.62 -23.10
CA ARG A 469 -55.29 1.18 -24.28
C ARG A 469 -56.33 2.20 -24.72
N VAL A 470 -56.98 2.88 -23.78
CA VAL A 470 -57.91 3.98 -24.07
C VAL A 470 -57.18 5.17 -24.66
N LYS A 471 -56.02 5.57 -24.12
CA LYS A 471 -55.20 6.64 -24.72
C LYS A 471 -54.70 6.29 -26.12
N GLU A 472 -54.33 5.04 -26.36
CA GLU A 472 -53.89 4.55 -27.66
C GLU A 472 -55.04 4.54 -28.67
N LEU A 473 -56.24 4.12 -28.24
CA LEU A 473 -57.46 4.19 -29.04
C LEU A 473 -57.91 5.64 -29.29
N GLU A 474 -57.79 6.54 -28.31
CA GLU A 474 -58.06 7.98 -28.45
C GLU A 474 -57.07 8.63 -29.44
N ALA A 475 -55.80 8.26 -29.40
CA ALA A 475 -54.79 8.73 -30.36
C ALA A 475 -55.06 8.20 -31.78
N GLN A 476 -55.49 6.94 -31.91
CA GLN A 476 -55.92 6.36 -33.20
C GLN A 476 -57.19 7.03 -33.72
N PHE A 477 -58.15 7.36 -32.84
CA PHE A 477 -59.36 8.10 -33.22
C PHE A 477 -59.08 9.56 -33.59
N ALA A 478 -58.06 10.19 -33.03
CA ALA A 478 -57.65 11.55 -33.39
C ALA A 478 -56.88 11.63 -34.72
N GLN A 479 -56.40 10.50 -35.24
CA GLN A 479 -55.73 10.39 -36.55
C GLN A 479 -56.67 10.04 -37.71
N LEU A 480 -57.86 9.50 -37.40
CA LEU A 480 -58.99 9.31 -38.34
C LEU A 480 -59.80 10.60 -38.45
#